data_AF-A0A6B2CUM2-F1
#
_entry.id   AF-A0A6B2CUM2-F1
#
_cell.length_a   1.000
_cell.length_b   1.000
_cell.length_c   1.000
_cell.angle_alpha   90.00
_cell.angle_beta   90.00
_cell.angle_gamma   90.00
#
_symmetry.space_group_name_H-M   'P 1'
#
loop_
_entity.id
_entity.type
_entity.pdbx_description
1 polymer ?
#
loop_
_entity_poly.entity_id
_entity_poly.type
_entity_poly.pdbx_seq_one_letter_code
_entity_poly.pdbx_strand_id
1 'polypeptide(L)'
;MEDFIAATVFVTALAALFVMAVATLKPFLPSKIVEVPAAPGKDAPTIKVYVYNHTGRLYAVEYAGSDPEAFRRALEVPGDLAAVFTVYPGGYNCTRYTRAPVRIGPDPYTGLWCPPPFDAEVEKNCIPVGLTSRGRWLLVQYSCPGVP
;
A
#
# COMPACT_ATOMS: atom_id res chain seq x y z
N MET A 1 -50.90 32.10 -4.68
CA MET A 1 -51.06 30.65 -4.88
C MET A 1 -50.08 30.15 -5.93
N GLU A 2 -49.94 30.86 -7.05
CA GLU A 2 -48.99 30.55 -8.13
C GLU A 2 -47.53 30.52 -7.68
N ASP A 3 -47.08 31.48 -6.85
CA ASP A 3 -45.70 31.48 -6.33
C ASP A 3 -45.36 30.26 -5.47
N PHE A 4 -46.35 29.73 -4.75
CA PHE A 4 -46.19 28.54 -3.91
C PHE A 4 -46.05 27.28 -4.76
N ILE A 5 -46.80 27.22 -5.87
CA ILE A 5 -46.73 26.14 -6.86
C ILE A 5 -45.40 26.20 -7.61
N ALA A 6 -44.96 27.38 -8.04
CA ALA A 6 -43.68 27.57 -8.70
C ALA A 6 -42.50 27.15 -7.81
N ALA A 7 -42.54 27.54 -6.52
CA ALA A 7 -41.52 27.15 -5.56
C ALA A 7 -41.48 25.63 -5.34
N THR A 8 -42.63 24.97 -5.20
CA THR A 8 -42.69 23.52 -5.01
C THR A 8 -42.21 22.74 -6.23
N VAL A 9 -42.57 23.18 -7.45
CA VAL A 9 -42.08 22.57 -8.69
C VAL A 9 -40.56 22.75 -8.82
N PHE A 10 -40.03 23.93 -8.47
CA PHE A 10 -38.60 24.18 -8.52
C PHE A 10 -37.83 23.30 -7.52
N VAL A 11 -38.29 23.21 -6.28
CA VAL A 11 -37.64 22.39 -5.24
C VAL A 11 -37.68 20.91 -5.60
N THR A 12 -38.80 20.42 -6.13
CA THR A 12 -38.92 19.01 -6.55
C THR A 12 -38.03 18.69 -7.75
N ALA A 13 -37.95 19.58 -8.74
CA ALA A 13 -37.04 19.42 -9.87
C ALA A 13 -35.57 19.43 -9.43
N LEU A 14 -35.20 20.32 -8.50
CA LEU A 14 -33.85 20.44 -7.97
C LEU A 14 -33.46 19.21 -7.14
N ALA A 15 -34.36 18.69 -6.32
CA ALA A 15 -34.17 17.44 -5.58
C ALA A 15 -34.00 16.24 -6.54
N ALA A 16 -34.84 16.14 -7.58
CA ALA A 16 -34.71 15.09 -8.57
C ALA A 16 -33.36 15.14 -9.31
N LEU A 17 -32.88 16.34 -9.64
CA LEU A 17 -31.59 16.54 -10.28
C LEU A 17 -30.42 16.15 -9.37
N PHE A 18 -30.48 16.48 -8.08
CA PHE A 18 -29.50 16.05 -7.09
C PHE A 18 -29.45 14.52 -6.93
N VAL A 19 -30.61 13.87 -6.84
CA VAL A 19 -30.68 12.40 -6.74
C VAL A 19 -30.08 11.75 -7.99
N MET A 20 -30.40 12.29 -9.18
CA MET A 20 -29.82 11.79 -10.44
C MET A 20 -28.30 12.00 -10.48
N ALA A 21 -27.81 13.16 -10.08
CA ALA A 21 -26.38 13.47 -10.05
C ALA A 21 -25.60 12.57 -9.08
N VAL A 22 -26.13 12.32 -7.88
CA VAL A 22 -25.50 11.41 -6.91
C VAL A 22 -25.51 9.98 -7.42
N ALA A 23 -26.61 9.53 -8.03
CA ALA A 23 -26.71 8.20 -8.61
C ALA A 23 -25.71 7.98 -9.77
N THR A 24 -25.48 9.00 -10.59
CA THR A 24 -24.51 8.93 -11.70
C THR A 24 -23.06 9.07 -11.23
N LEU A 25 -22.79 9.78 -10.12
CA LEU A 25 -21.45 9.91 -9.53
C LEU A 25 -21.02 8.70 -8.70
N LYS A 26 -21.96 7.95 -8.11
CA LYS A 26 -21.69 6.78 -7.26
C LYS A 26 -20.72 5.74 -7.86
N PRO A 27 -20.78 5.37 -9.15
CA PRO A 27 -19.83 4.43 -9.74
C PRO A 27 -18.44 5.04 -9.99
N PHE A 28 -18.30 6.37 -9.90
CA PHE A 28 -17.02 7.10 -10.06
C PHE A 28 -16.42 7.54 -8.72
N LEU A 29 -17.05 7.21 -7.59
CA LEU A 29 -16.46 7.43 -6.27
C LEU A 29 -15.14 6.66 -6.13
N PRO A 30 -14.15 7.20 -5.41
CA PRO A 30 -12.81 6.67 -5.38
C PRO A 30 -12.82 5.21 -4.92
N SER A 31 -12.46 4.30 -5.84
CA SER A 31 -12.23 2.90 -5.51
C SER A 31 -11.07 2.83 -4.52
N LYS A 32 -11.24 2.12 -3.40
CA LYS A 32 -10.11 1.83 -2.52
C LYS A 32 -9.16 0.90 -3.26
N ILE A 33 -7.89 1.26 -3.35
CA ILE A 33 -6.89 0.49 -4.07
C ILE A 33 -5.98 -0.16 -3.04
N VAL A 34 -5.85 -1.48 -3.10
CA VAL A 34 -4.87 -2.21 -2.29
C VAL A 34 -3.81 -2.79 -3.21
N GLU A 35 -2.56 -2.51 -2.85
CA GLU A 35 -1.40 -2.96 -3.58
C GLU A 35 -0.96 -4.30 -3.00
N VAL A 36 -0.96 -5.34 -3.84
CA VAL A 36 -0.50 -6.67 -3.42
C VAL A 36 0.76 -6.98 -4.20
N PRO A 37 1.90 -7.20 -3.53
CA PRO A 37 3.04 -7.75 -4.23
C PRO A 37 2.63 -9.13 -4.72
N ALA A 38 2.85 -9.43 -6.01
CA ALA A 38 2.70 -10.79 -6.48
C ALA A 38 3.65 -11.67 -5.67
N ALA A 39 3.11 -12.48 -4.76
CA ALA A 39 3.93 -13.37 -3.95
C ALA A 39 4.76 -14.23 -4.91
N PRO A 40 6.06 -14.41 -4.64
CA PRO A 40 6.92 -15.15 -5.55
C PRO A 40 6.36 -16.56 -5.76
N GLY A 41 6.34 -17.02 -7.00
CA GLY A 41 6.19 -18.45 -7.29
C GLY A 41 7.30 -19.23 -6.57
N LYS A 42 7.08 -20.53 -6.31
CA LYS A 42 8.01 -21.38 -5.53
C LYS A 42 9.46 -21.32 -6.00
N ASP A 43 9.68 -21.02 -7.28
CA ASP A 43 11.00 -21.03 -7.92
C ASP A 43 11.56 -19.62 -8.22
N ALA A 44 10.95 -18.56 -7.70
CA ALA A 44 11.44 -17.21 -7.97
C ALA A 44 12.70 -16.90 -7.12
N PRO A 45 13.76 -16.30 -7.72
CA PRO A 45 14.95 -15.93 -6.98
C PRO A 45 14.61 -14.85 -5.95
N THR A 46 14.91 -15.10 -4.67
CA THR A 46 14.71 -14.13 -3.59
C THR A 46 16.03 -13.67 -3.00
N ILE A 47 16.17 -12.37 -2.78
CA ILE A 47 17.35 -11.75 -2.16
C ILE A 47 16.97 -11.28 -0.76
N LYS A 48 17.80 -11.58 0.24
CA LYS A 48 17.62 -11.09 1.61
C LYS A 48 18.57 -9.93 1.89
N VAL A 49 17.98 -8.78 2.22
CA VAL A 49 18.71 -7.57 2.64
C VAL A 49 18.48 -7.36 4.13
N TYR A 50 19.55 -7.42 4.90
CA TYR A 50 19.57 -7.18 6.34
C TYR A 50 19.92 -5.71 6.57
N VAL A 51 19.11 -5.02 7.37
CA VAL A 51 19.31 -3.61 7.67
C VAL A 51 19.61 -3.44 9.14
N TYR A 52 20.77 -2.88 9.43
CA TYR A 52 21.24 -2.59 10.78
C TYR A 52 21.13 -1.11 11.07
N ASN A 53 20.83 -0.76 12.31
CA ASN A 53 20.80 0.63 12.78
C ASN A 53 21.88 0.83 13.83
N HIS A 54 22.78 1.77 13.57
CA HIS A 54 23.75 2.26 14.53
C HIS A 54 23.60 3.76 14.66
N THR A 55 23.20 4.23 15.85
CA THR A 55 23.08 5.67 16.19
C THR A 55 22.28 6.50 15.17
N GLY A 56 21.23 5.91 14.58
CA GLY A 56 20.38 6.57 13.59
C GLY A 56 20.86 6.45 12.14
N ARG A 57 22.01 5.80 11.91
CA ARG A 57 22.52 5.46 10.58
C ARG A 57 22.12 4.03 10.22
N LEU A 58 21.62 3.86 9.00
CA LEU A 58 21.21 2.56 8.48
C LEU A 58 22.31 1.95 7.61
N TYR A 59 22.60 0.67 7.82
CA TYR A 59 23.53 -0.14 7.04
C TYR A 59 22.76 -1.29 6.42
N ALA A 60 22.71 -1.37 5.10
CA ALA A 60 22.04 -2.44 4.38
C ALA A 60 23.08 -3.43 3.83
N VAL A 61 22.87 -4.72 4.07
CA VAL A 61 23.79 -5.78 3.64
C VAL A 61 23.00 -6.93 3.03
N GLU A 62 23.39 -7.33 1.84
CA GLU A 62 22.87 -8.53 1.20
C GLU A 62 23.63 -9.76 1.72
N TYR A 63 22.90 -10.78 2.16
CA TYR A 63 23.52 -12.02 2.64
C TYR A 63 22.62 -13.23 2.37
N ALA A 64 23.20 -14.27 1.76
CA ALA A 64 22.49 -15.50 1.41
C ALA A 64 22.68 -16.64 2.42
N GLY A 65 23.55 -16.49 3.42
CA GLY A 65 23.82 -17.54 4.41
C GLY A 65 22.80 -17.60 5.55
N SER A 66 22.99 -18.59 6.42
CA SER A 66 22.05 -18.92 7.51
C SER A 66 22.26 -18.11 8.79
N ASP A 67 23.44 -17.53 9.01
CA ASP A 67 23.79 -16.78 10.20
C ASP A 67 24.16 -15.32 9.88
N PRO A 68 23.16 -14.41 9.84
CA PRO A 68 23.40 -13.01 9.53
C PRO A 68 24.19 -12.27 10.62
N GLU A 69 24.14 -12.72 11.87
CA GLU A 69 24.85 -12.08 12.98
C GLU A 69 26.34 -12.45 12.97
N ALA A 70 26.69 -13.69 12.67
CA ALA A 70 28.08 -14.07 12.43
C ALA A 70 28.68 -13.28 11.26
N PHE A 71 27.92 -13.13 10.18
CA PHE A 71 28.33 -12.33 9.02
C PHE A 71 28.48 -10.84 9.36
N ARG A 72 27.53 -10.26 10.12
CA ARG A 72 27.62 -8.88 10.61
C ARG A 72 28.92 -8.66 11.40
N ARG A 73 29.24 -9.57 12.31
CA ARG A 73 30.48 -9.49 13.12
C ARG A 73 31.73 -9.62 12.26
N ALA A 74 31.73 -10.53 11.28
CA ALA A 74 32.86 -10.74 10.37
C ALA A 74 33.13 -9.52 9.47
N LEU A 75 32.07 -8.79 9.08
CA LEU A 75 32.18 -7.55 8.30
C LEU A 75 32.25 -6.28 9.16
N GLU A 76 32.33 -6.43 10.48
CA GLU A 76 32.37 -5.31 11.44
C GLU A 76 31.23 -4.29 11.24
N VAL A 77 30.06 -4.76 10.79
CA VAL A 77 28.91 -3.87 10.56
C VAL A 77 28.33 -3.44 11.92
N PRO A 78 28.33 -2.14 12.23
CA PRO A 78 27.93 -1.65 13.53
C PRO A 78 26.41 -1.63 13.69
N GLY A 79 25.95 -1.72 14.94
CA GLY A 79 24.53 -1.59 15.30
C GLY A 79 23.76 -2.91 15.36
N ASP A 80 22.45 -2.76 15.57
CA ASP A 80 21.52 -3.86 15.79
C ASP A 80 20.58 -4.05 14.59
N LEU A 81 20.09 -5.28 14.39
CA LEU A 81 19.19 -5.60 13.29
C LEU A 81 17.89 -4.80 13.42
N ALA A 82 17.61 -3.95 12.43
CA ALA A 82 16.46 -3.07 12.40
C ALA A 82 15.31 -3.60 11.54
N ALA A 83 15.64 -4.17 10.38
CA ALA A 83 14.68 -4.79 9.46
C ALA A 83 15.35 -5.82 8.55
N VAL A 84 14.57 -6.76 8.04
CA VAL A 84 14.97 -7.71 7.00
C VAL A 84 14.01 -7.58 5.84
N PHE A 85 14.53 -7.31 4.64
CA PHE A 85 13.77 -7.28 3.41
C PHE A 85 14.03 -8.56 2.61
N THR A 86 12.96 -9.22 2.20
CA THR A 86 13.01 -10.31 1.23
C THR A 86 12.51 -9.77 -0.10
N VAL A 87 13.44 -9.48 -1.01
CA VAL A 87 13.19 -8.89 -2.32
C VAL A 87 13.04 -10.01 -3.34
N TYR A 88 12.07 -9.90 -4.24
CA TYR A 88 11.80 -10.85 -5.31
C TYR A 88 11.34 -10.12 -6.58
N PRO A 89 11.35 -10.78 -7.75
CA PRO A 89 10.82 -10.19 -8.97
C PRO A 89 9.38 -9.68 -8.75
N GLY A 90 9.17 -8.37 -8.88
CA GLY A 90 7.86 -7.74 -8.74
C GLY A 90 7.53 -7.18 -7.35
N GLY A 91 8.38 -7.34 -6.33
CA GLY A 91 8.10 -6.76 -5.02
C GLY A 91 9.08 -7.13 -3.91
N TYR A 92 8.67 -6.87 -2.68
CA TYR A 92 9.39 -7.28 -1.49
C TYR A 92 8.43 -7.55 -0.33
N ASN A 93 8.87 -8.37 0.61
CA ASN A 93 8.28 -8.49 1.94
C ASN A 93 9.30 -7.94 2.96
N CYS A 94 8.84 -7.46 4.10
CA CYS A 94 9.73 -6.98 5.15
C CYS A 94 9.32 -7.46 6.54
N THR A 95 10.31 -7.74 7.37
CA THR A 95 10.13 -8.01 8.80
C THR A 95 10.86 -6.94 9.58
N ARG A 96 10.14 -6.24 10.46
CA ARG A 96 10.67 -5.12 11.23
C ARG A 96 10.94 -5.56 12.67
N TYR A 97 12.12 -5.20 13.18
CA TYR A 97 12.56 -5.51 14.55
C TYR A 97 12.59 -4.28 15.46
N THR A 98 12.34 -3.09 14.89
CA THR A 98 12.35 -1.80 15.61
C THR A 98 10.98 -1.11 15.58
N ARG A 99 10.77 -0.15 16.48
CA ARG A 99 9.53 0.66 16.51
C ARG A 99 9.47 1.76 15.46
N ALA A 100 10.61 2.26 15.00
CA ALA A 100 10.67 3.25 13.94
C ALA A 100 10.48 2.56 12.56
N PRO A 101 9.84 3.22 11.59
CA PRO A 101 9.82 2.72 10.23
C PRO A 101 11.23 2.75 9.62
N VAL A 102 11.60 1.71 8.89
CA VAL A 102 12.87 1.65 8.14
C VAL A 102 12.57 2.02 6.69
N ARG A 103 13.25 3.04 6.16
CA ARG A 103 13.05 3.53 4.79
C ARG A 103 14.40 3.63 4.09
N ILE A 104 14.52 2.98 2.93
CA ILE A 104 15.68 3.02 2.06
C ILE A 104 15.21 3.63 0.73
N GLY A 105 15.72 4.80 0.41
CA GLY A 105 15.34 5.57 -0.79
C GLY A 105 14.16 6.53 -0.54
N PRO A 106 14.02 7.56 -1.40
CA PRO A 106 13.04 8.64 -1.20
C PRO A 106 11.62 8.26 -1.65
N ASP A 107 11.49 7.30 -2.57
CA ASP A 107 10.22 6.96 -3.22
C ASP A 107 9.75 5.55 -2.76
N PRO A 108 8.45 5.37 -2.44
CA PRO A 108 7.88 4.12 -1.93
C PRO A 108 7.79 2.99 -2.96
N TYR A 109 7.77 3.30 -4.26
CA TYR A 109 7.68 2.36 -5.37
C TYR A 109 9.04 1.90 -5.89
N THR A 110 10.09 2.67 -5.64
CA THR A 110 11.47 2.35 -6.04
C THR A 110 12.39 2.03 -4.86
N GLY A 111 11.99 2.42 -3.64
CA GLY A 111 12.70 2.16 -2.40
C GLY A 111 12.17 0.95 -1.60
N LEU A 112 12.81 0.67 -0.48
CA LEU A 112 12.42 -0.39 0.47
C LEU A 112 11.92 0.24 1.78
N TRP A 113 10.66 0.00 2.12
CA TRP A 113 9.99 0.63 3.24
C TRP A 113 9.41 -0.45 4.17
N CYS A 114 9.63 -0.32 5.47
CA CYS A 114 9.13 -1.27 6.47
C CYS A 114 8.53 -0.56 7.69
N PRO A 115 7.21 -0.68 7.96
CA PRO A 115 6.22 -1.43 7.16
C PRO A 115 6.07 -0.85 5.74
N PRO A 116 5.61 -1.65 4.77
CA PRO A 116 5.33 -1.15 3.43
C PRO A 116 4.33 0.02 3.51
N PRO A 117 4.44 1.01 2.63
CA PRO A 117 3.61 2.22 2.65
C PRO A 117 2.21 1.97 2.06
N PHE A 118 1.98 0.75 1.55
CA PHE A 118 0.74 0.36 0.89
C PHE A 118 -0.29 -0.09 1.92
N ASP A 119 -1.55 0.29 1.70
CA ASP A 119 -2.65 -0.11 2.57
C ASP A 119 -2.89 -1.62 2.41
N ALA A 120 -2.56 -2.39 3.44
CA ALA A 120 -2.79 -3.83 3.47
C ALA A 120 -4.22 -4.18 3.90
N GLU A 121 -5.01 -3.19 4.36
CA GLU A 121 -6.31 -3.42 4.96
C GLU A 121 -7.42 -2.83 4.09
N VAL A 122 -8.22 -3.71 3.51
CA VAL A 122 -9.50 -3.32 2.91
C VAL A 122 -10.57 -3.40 4.00
N GLU A 123 -11.47 -2.42 4.07
CA GLU A 123 -12.64 -2.53 4.93
C GLU A 123 -13.46 -3.77 4.54
N LYS A 124 -13.98 -4.49 5.53
CA LYS A 124 -14.68 -5.78 5.32
C LYS A 124 -15.87 -5.69 4.36
N ASN A 125 -16.42 -4.50 4.15
CA ASN A 125 -17.60 -4.28 3.33
C ASN A 125 -17.27 -3.97 1.86
N CYS A 126 -15.99 -3.82 1.50
CA CYS A 126 -15.63 -3.50 0.12
C CYS A 126 -15.55 -4.75 -0.76
N ILE A 127 -16.01 -4.60 -2.01
CA ILE A 127 -16.08 -5.69 -3.00
C ILE A 127 -14.99 -5.45 -4.06
N PRO A 128 -14.16 -6.44 -4.42
CA PRO A 128 -13.19 -6.30 -5.50
C PRO A 128 -13.92 -6.12 -6.84
N VAL A 129 -13.58 -5.07 -7.58
CA VAL A 129 -14.23 -4.71 -8.85
C VAL A 129 -13.29 -4.82 -10.06
N GLY A 130 -11.98 -4.86 -9.84
CA GLY A 130 -11.02 -4.96 -10.93
C GLY A 130 -9.58 -5.06 -10.49
N LEU A 131 -8.70 -5.27 -11.47
CA LEU A 131 -7.26 -5.20 -11.32
C LEU A 131 -6.74 -4.05 -12.18
N THR A 132 -5.87 -3.21 -11.63
CA THR A 132 -5.11 -2.23 -12.39
C THR A 132 -3.61 -2.48 -12.22
N SER A 133 -2.85 -2.32 -13.30
CA SER A 133 -1.40 -2.36 -13.23
C SER A 133 -0.86 -0.97 -12.95
N ARG A 134 0.08 -0.86 -12.00
CA ARG A 134 0.81 0.37 -11.70
C ARG A 134 2.31 0.10 -11.66
N GLY A 135 2.90 0.00 -12.86
CA GLY A 135 4.30 -0.33 -13.04
C GLY A 135 4.57 -1.80 -12.72
N ARG A 136 5.28 -2.07 -11.62
CA ARG A 136 5.65 -3.44 -11.20
C ARG A 136 4.61 -4.11 -10.28
N TRP A 137 3.56 -3.39 -9.92
CA TRP A 137 2.55 -3.84 -8.95
C TRP A 137 1.20 -4.06 -9.62
N LEU A 138 0.50 -5.09 -9.14
CA LEU A 138 -0.92 -5.31 -9.44
C LEU A 138 -1.72 -4.78 -8.26
N LEU A 139 -2.65 -3.89 -8.57
CA LEU A 139 -3.49 -3.26 -7.58
C LEU A 139 -4.92 -3.80 -7.73
N VAL A 140 -5.48 -4.26 -6.62
CA VAL A 140 -6.88 -4.66 -6.56
C VAL A 140 -7.71 -3.41 -6.29
N GLN A 141 -8.60 -3.09 -7.21
CA GLN A 141 -9.58 -2.03 -7.04
C GLN A 141 -10.78 -2.59 -6.29
N TYR A 142 -11.19 -1.90 -5.24
CA TYR A 142 -12.36 -2.21 -4.45
C TYR A 142 -13.40 -1.10 -4.55
N SER A 143 -14.67 -1.50 -4.66
CA SER A 143 -15.81 -0.61 -4.45
C SER A 143 -16.30 -0.80 -3.02
N CYS A 144 -16.20 0.27 -2.23
CA CYS A 144 -16.65 0.29 -0.84
C CYS A 144 -18.02 0.98 -0.75
N PRO A 145 -19.09 0.25 -0.39
CA PRO A 145 -20.40 0.88 -0.20
C PRO A 145 -20.36 1.79 1.04
N GLY A 146 -20.54 3.10 0.82
CA GLY A 146 -20.71 4.07 1.90
C GLY A 146 -19.53 5.00 2.18
N VAL A 147 -18.54 5.10 1.29
CA VAL A 147 -17.58 6.23 1.38
C VAL A 147 -18.30 7.49 0.90
N PRO A 148 -18.47 8.52 1.75
CA PRO A 148 -19.01 9.82 1.35
C PRO A 148 -18.12 10.56 0.36
#